data_AF-A0A9R1R943-F1
#
_entry.id   AF-A0A9R1R943-F1
#
_cell.length_a   1.000
_cell.length_b   1.000
_cell.length_c   1.000
_cell.angle_alpha   90.00
_cell.angle_beta   90.00
_cell.angle_gamma   90.00
#
_symmetry.space_group_name_H-M   'P 1'
#
loop_
_entity.id
_entity.type
_entity.pdbx_description
1 polymer ?
#
loop_
_entity_poly.entity_id
_entity_poly.type
_entity_poly.pdbx_seq_one_letter_code
_entity_poly.pdbx_strand_id
1 'polypeptide(L)'
;MDNSMPVVSKMYCSSTPAALMIRRRPMVVNGGGFVVTDFSHNVVFIVDGCGILGSKGELMVKDSDGEQILFISRKLFEVLHLN
;
A
#
# COMPACT_ATOMS: atom_id res chain seq x y z
N MET A 1 -25.03 5.94 11.47
CA MET A 1 -23.92 6.80 10.99
C MET A 1 -22.65 6.03 11.26
N ASP A 2 -21.96 5.62 10.20
CA ASP A 2 -20.72 4.86 10.34
C ASP A 2 -19.65 5.74 11.00
N ASN A 3 -19.09 5.29 12.11
CA ASN A 3 -18.07 6.03 12.87
C ASN A 3 -16.69 5.82 12.21
N SER A 4 -16.61 6.02 10.89
CA SER A 4 -15.37 5.81 10.15
C SER A 4 -14.45 7.02 10.41
N MET A 5 -13.56 6.90 11.37
CA MET A 5 -12.49 7.88 11.55
C MET A 5 -11.48 7.71 10.39
N PRO A 6 -11.35 8.70 9.48
CA PRO A 6 -10.40 8.61 8.39
C PRO A 6 -8.97 8.60 8.96
N VAL A 7 -8.15 7.62 8.55
CA VAL A 7 -6.75 7.49 9.01
C VAL A 7 -5.79 8.26 8.09
N VAL A 8 -5.95 8.11 6.77
CA VAL A 8 -5.11 8.80 5.77
C VAL A 8 -5.80 10.05 5.25
N SER A 9 -7.02 9.91 4.70
CA SER A 9 -7.83 11.02 4.21
C SER A 9 -9.27 10.55 3.99
N LYS A 10 -10.24 11.48 4.08
CA LYS A 10 -11.65 11.22 3.76
C LYS A 10 -11.87 10.84 2.29
N MET A 11 -10.97 11.24 1.39
CA MET A 11 -11.09 10.91 -0.03
C MET A 11 -10.99 9.40 -0.33
N TYR A 12 -10.39 8.63 0.59
CA TYR A 12 -10.26 7.17 0.47
C TYR A 12 -11.33 6.41 1.28
N CYS A 13 -12.35 7.11 1.78
CA CYS A 13 -13.48 6.50 2.48
C CYS A 13 -14.63 6.25 1.48
N SER A 14 -15.25 5.07 1.57
CA SER A 14 -16.46 4.75 0.82
C SER A 14 -17.66 4.71 1.75
N SER A 15 -18.81 5.19 1.28
CA SER A 15 -20.10 5.10 2.00
C SER A 15 -20.73 3.70 1.94
N THR A 16 -20.19 2.83 1.09
CA THR A 16 -20.60 1.43 0.92
C THR A 16 -19.39 0.51 1.01
N PRO A 17 -19.55 -0.77 1.38
CA PRO A 17 -18.43 -1.71 1.42
C PRO A 17 -17.68 -1.75 0.08
N ALA A 18 -16.41 -1.39 0.10
CA ALA A 18 -15.53 -1.46 -1.05
C ALA A 18 -14.69 -2.74 -0.98
N ALA A 19 -14.76 -3.55 -2.03
CA ALA A 19 -13.96 -4.75 -2.14
C ALA A 19 -12.77 -4.51 -3.07
N LEU A 20 -11.60 -4.95 -2.63
CA LEU A 20 -10.33 -4.75 -3.31
C LEU A 20 -9.73 -6.10 -3.66
N MET A 21 -9.15 -6.19 -4.86
CA MET A 21 -8.44 -7.36 -5.35
C MET A 21 -6.95 -7.06 -5.57
N ILE A 22 -6.10 -8.05 -5.34
CA ILE A 22 -4.67 -7.94 -5.62
C ILE A 22 -4.37 -8.62 -6.94
N ARG A 23 -3.86 -7.86 -7.91
CA ARG A 23 -3.25 -8.37 -9.13
C ARG A 23 -1.74 -8.32 -9.00
N ARG A 24 -1.13 -9.48 -8.82
CA ARG A 24 0.34 -9.62 -8.79
C ARG A 24 0.89 -9.53 -10.21
N ARG A 25 1.93 -8.71 -10.43
CA ARG A 25 2.72 -8.78 -11.66
C ARG A 25 3.62 -10.03 -11.63
N PRO A 26 3.94 -10.68 -12.77
CA PRO A 26 4.71 -11.93 -12.83
C PRO A 26 6.06 -11.85 -12.10
N MET A 27 6.60 -13.01 -11.71
CA MET A 27 7.74 -13.20 -10.79
C MET A 27 8.85 -12.16 -10.93
N VAL A 28 8.87 -11.20 -10.01
CA VAL A 28 10.00 -10.28 -9.83
C VAL A 28 10.83 -10.82 -8.67
N VAL A 29 12.03 -11.31 -8.99
CA VAL A 29 12.94 -12.04 -8.07
C VAL A 29 13.28 -11.31 -6.77
N ASN A 30 13.09 -10.00 -6.69
CA ASN A 30 13.48 -9.16 -5.55
C ASN A 30 12.32 -8.43 -4.84
N GLY A 31 11.11 -8.98 -4.86
CA GLY A 31 9.97 -8.36 -4.17
C GLY A 31 9.37 -7.22 -4.99
N GLY A 32 8.89 -7.58 -6.18
CA GLY A 32 8.15 -6.68 -7.05
C GLY A 32 6.84 -6.23 -6.41
N GLY A 33 6.46 -5.01 -6.77
CA GLY A 33 5.20 -4.42 -6.40
C GLY A 33 3.98 -5.20 -6.89
N PHE A 34 2.80 -4.72 -6.51
CA PHE A 34 1.52 -5.26 -6.97
C PHE A 34 0.54 -4.13 -7.25
N VAL A 35 -0.53 -4.45 -7.96
CA VAL A 35 -1.61 -3.52 -8.27
C VAL A 35 -2.86 -3.97 -7.53
N VAL A 36 -3.56 -3.02 -6.93
CA VAL A 36 -4.86 -3.23 -6.28
C VAL A 36 -5.94 -2.72 -7.21
N THR A 37 -6.98 -3.52 -7.45
CA THR A 37 -8.13 -3.15 -8.28
C THR A 37 -9.44 -3.28 -7.54
N ASP A 38 -10.50 -2.67 -8.07
CA ASP A 38 -11.88 -3.00 -7.71
C ASP A 38 -12.36 -4.28 -8.44
N PHE A 39 -13.63 -4.65 -8.25
CA PHE A 39 -14.28 -5.78 -8.94
C PHE A 39 -14.44 -5.58 -10.46
N SER A 40 -14.42 -4.33 -10.92
CA SER A 40 -14.51 -3.96 -12.34
C SER A 40 -13.13 -3.90 -13.00
N HIS A 41 -12.07 -4.33 -12.30
CA HIS A 41 -10.67 -4.29 -12.73
C HIS A 41 -10.08 -2.89 -12.91
N ASN A 42 -10.73 -1.84 -12.37
CA ASN A 42 -10.12 -0.51 -12.33
C ASN A 42 -9.00 -0.49 -11.30
N VAL A 43 -7.87 0.14 -11.63
CA VAL A 43 -6.77 0.30 -10.68
C VAL A 43 -7.18 1.30 -9.60
N VAL A 44 -7.03 0.89 -8.34
CA VAL A 44 -7.31 1.73 -7.18
C VAL A 44 -6.00 2.16 -6.52
N PHE A 45 -5.03 1.24 -6.39
CA PHE A 45 -3.71 1.55 -5.86
C PHE A 45 -2.61 0.81 -6.62
N ILE A 46 -1.44 1.44 -6.68
CA ILE A 46 -0.19 0.82 -7.12
C ILE A 46 0.71 0.72 -5.88
N VAL A 47 1.24 -0.46 -5.61
CA VAL A 47 2.16 -0.67 -4.48
C VAL A 47 3.52 -1.04 -5.02
N ASP A 48 4.49 -0.16 -4.82
CA ASP A 48 5.90 -0.43 -5.14
C ASP A 48 6.57 -1.13 -3.96
N GLY A 49 7.36 -2.16 -4.24
CA GLY A 49 8.13 -2.92 -3.25
C GLY A 49 9.65 -2.81 -3.46
N CYS A 50 10.40 -3.64 -2.73
CA CYS A 50 11.88 -3.66 -2.75
C CYS A 50 12.47 -3.72 -4.16
N GLY A 51 11.85 -4.45 -5.10
CA GLY A 51 12.34 -4.55 -6.47
C GLY A 51 12.28 -3.23 -7.26
N ILE A 52 11.53 -2.24 -6.77
CA ILE A 52 11.37 -0.90 -7.37
C ILE A 52 12.07 0.15 -6.50
N LEU A 53 11.89 0.07 -5.18
CA LEU A 53 12.43 1.06 -4.23
C LEU A 53 13.91 0.84 -3.90
N GLY A 54 14.46 -0.36 -4.16
CA GLY A 54 15.85 -0.71 -3.85
C GLY A 54 16.12 -0.97 -2.35
N SER A 55 15.10 -0.84 -1.49
CA SER A 55 15.21 -1.05 -0.04
C SER A 55 14.26 -2.14 0.46
N LYS A 56 14.79 -3.05 1.28
CA LYS A 56 14.03 -4.16 1.84
C LYS A 56 13.22 -3.69 3.04
N GLY A 57 11.92 -3.99 3.04
CA GLY A 57 11.02 -3.64 4.15
C GLY A 57 10.36 -2.27 3.99
N GLU A 58 10.55 -1.63 2.84
CA GLU A 58 9.86 -0.41 2.43
C GLU A 58 8.81 -0.73 1.36
N LEU A 59 7.68 -0.03 1.44
CA LEU A 59 6.62 -0.05 0.44
C LEU A 59 6.16 1.39 0.18
N MET A 60 5.83 1.69 -1.07
CA MET A 60 5.21 2.95 -1.48
C MET A 60 3.83 2.65 -2.06
N VAL A 61 2.79 3.19 -1.45
CA VAL A 61 1.41 3.12 -1.95
C VAL A 61 1.14 4.38 -2.75
N LYS A 62 0.66 4.20 -3.98
CA LYS A 62 0.29 5.25 -4.93
C LYS A 62 -1.15 5.11 -5.36
N ASP A 63 -1.74 6.18 -5.86
CA ASP A 63 -3.04 6.14 -6.52
C ASP A 63 -2.96 5.54 -7.94
N SER A 64 -4.06 5.62 -8.69
CA SER A 64 -4.14 5.13 -10.07
C SER A 64 -3.29 5.93 -11.06
N ASP A 65 -3.00 7.19 -10.76
CA ASP A 65 -2.20 8.09 -11.60
C ASP A 65 -0.69 7.98 -11.28
N GLY A 66 -0.36 7.32 -10.16
CA GLY A 66 1.01 7.08 -9.72
C GLY A 66 1.50 8.09 -8.67
N GLU A 67 0.62 8.96 -8.18
CA GLU A 67 0.93 9.92 -7.12
C GLU A 67 1.06 9.20 -5.77
N GLN A 68 2.00 9.66 -4.95
CA GLN A 68 2.36 8.99 -3.70
C GLN A 68 1.34 9.30 -2.60
N ILE A 69 0.82 8.25 -1.97
CA ILE A 69 -0.16 8.35 -0.88
C ILE A 69 0.49 8.07 0.47
N LEU A 70 1.18 6.93 0.58
CA LEU A 70 1.69 6.43 1.85
C LEU A 70 3.02 5.71 1.65
N PHE A 71 3.99 6.06 2.48
CA PHE A 71 5.20 5.29 2.65
C PHE A 71 5.09 4.41 3.89
N ILE A 72 5.30 3.10 3.72
CA ILE A 72 5.28 2.13 4.82
C ILE A 72 6.69 1.58 4.98
N SER A 73 7.27 1.75 6.16
CA SER A 73 8.57 1.19 6.50
C SER A 73 8.45 0.24 7.69
N ARG A 74 9.17 -0.88 7.61
CA ARG A 74 9.33 -1.77 8.77
C ARG A 74 10.24 -1.09 9.79
N LYS A 75 9.70 -0.72 10.94
CA LYS A 75 10.52 -0.34 12.10
C LYS A 75 11.22 -1.59 12.64
N LEU A 76 12.55 -1.61 12.61
CA LEU A 76 13.33 -2.61 13.33
C LEU A 76 13.32 -2.22 14.82
N PHE A 77 13.23 -3.22 15.70
CA PHE A 77 13.24 -2.97 17.15
C PHE A 77 14.50 -2.18 17.51
N GLU A 78 14.28 -1.00 18.07
CA GLU A 78 15.32 -0.25 18.76
C GLU A 78 15.64 -1.05 20.01
N VAL A 79 16.80 -1.74 20.01
CA VAL A 79 17.33 -2.34 21.24
C VAL A 79 17.71 -1.16 22.12
N LEU A 80 16.75 -0.70 22.93
CA LEU A 80 17.06 0.13 24.07
C LEU A 80 18.06 -0.67 24.90
N HIS A 81 19.30 -0.22 24.97
CA HIS A 81 20.25 -0.69 25.96
C HIS A 81 19.60 -0.45 27.33
N LEU A 82 19.02 -1.49 27.91
CA LEU A 82 18.75 -1.54 29.32
C LEU A 82 20.10 -1.84 29.98
N ASN A 83 20.54 -0.87 30.78
CA ASN A 83 21.84 -0.82 31.46
C ASN A 83 22.26 -2.13 32.13
#